data_AF-A0A845D867-F1
#
_entry.id   AF-A0A845D867-F1
#
_cell.length_a   1.000
_cell.length_b   1.000
_cell.length_c   1.000
_cell.angle_alpha   90.00
_cell.angle_beta   90.00
_cell.angle_gamma   90.00
#
_symmetry.space_group_name_H-M   'P 1'
#
loop_
_entity.id
_entity.type
_entity.pdbx_description
1 polymer ?
#
loop_
_entity_poly.entity_id
_entity_poly.type
_entity_poly.pdbx_seq_one_letter_code
_entity_poly.pdbx_strand_id
1 'polypeptide(L)'
;MKHKNNNLRVIDFFCGAGGFSEGFRQQGFKIVKGVDYWGPAIATHNLNHGLNDDVKNVLDFWSEDTSDVEEIEKLEDVEVIVGSPSCTYFSMSNKCGRADKTDGIHLIETYLRVIAVKKHKNKSVLNAWYMENVPQARHYIQDRYTFEDLNLAQWAISSGYKKTDVALNIKGDILNAGDYGACQNRKRFIIGEWILTGEFLYPKITHKKHKTVNDVVGKMPSPVLPKNTKRVVDPNYEQVKIPVSRLTDHFYDSGVYRIDWERAEFAKTNHPFMGKMFFPDNKQKTSRTIMATISASTRESILYESEYMRQGDGQYRTPTIREAASLMGFPFVYQFSGGTESIKWRQIGNAVCPHQSAALAQVVRSKMGLSPVMEEDIEFSNSKYNKIINLNTFSERIFKAPTKRKKNARFRRHTFKSGNMTVDLMNYNPNDRNMVAKNWYVVIFSGTGEGYDIKVLNKKDKKNIESILKESLYCFAMYESELKKISFDKSILQDVYENDLLLDNDSNPVLLVKRLGKIIQSFEGHDKTIENINITRRQSMPIGQLMSAYGLMSIIY
;
A
#
# COMPACT_ATOMS: atom_id res chain seq x y z
N MET A 1 -12.92 14.41 37.08
CA MET A 1 -11.78 15.27 37.44
C MET A 1 -11.20 15.81 36.14
N LYS A 2 -11.17 17.12 35.92
CA LYS A 2 -10.51 17.70 34.74
C LYS A 2 -9.04 17.33 34.80
N HIS A 3 -8.55 16.54 33.84
CA HIS A 3 -7.14 16.17 33.76
C HIS A 3 -6.29 17.44 33.81
N LYS A 4 -5.31 17.52 34.73
CA LYS A 4 -4.34 18.61 34.74
C LYS A 4 -3.73 18.69 33.34
N ASN A 5 -3.94 19.82 32.68
CA ASN A 5 -3.45 20.10 31.33
C ASN A 5 -1.94 20.35 31.42
N ASN A 6 -1.16 19.28 31.65
CA ASN A 6 0.29 19.35 31.55
C ASN A 6 0.62 19.41 30.07
N ASN A 7 1.13 20.56 29.66
CA ASN A 7 1.35 20.97 28.28
C ASN A 7 2.56 20.24 27.66
N LEU A 8 2.51 18.91 27.59
CA LEU A 8 3.56 18.09 26.98
C LEU A 8 3.63 18.37 25.49
N ARG A 9 4.83 18.65 24.97
CA ARG A 9 5.05 19.10 23.60
C ARG A 9 5.68 18.03 22.74
N VAL A 10 5.31 18.02 21.46
CA VAL A 10 5.79 17.06 20.47
C VAL A 10 6.19 17.78 19.19
N ILE A 11 7.37 17.43 18.65
CA ILE A 11 7.75 17.73 17.26
C ILE A 11 7.63 16.45 16.42
N ASP A 12 7.06 16.57 15.23
CA ASP A 12 6.88 15.47 14.27
C ASP A 12 7.72 15.70 13.01
N PHE A 13 8.74 14.85 12.81
CA PHE A 13 9.61 14.86 11.63
C PHE A 13 9.10 13.90 10.56
N PHE A 14 9.14 14.31 9.30
CA PHE A 14 8.46 13.61 8.21
C PHE A 14 6.96 13.46 8.51
N CYS A 15 6.36 14.54 9.01
CA CYS A 15 5.03 14.50 9.62
C CYS A 15 3.92 14.09 8.64
N GLY A 16 4.16 14.25 7.33
CA GLY A 16 3.17 13.95 6.30
C GLY A 16 1.85 14.65 6.60
N ALA A 17 0.75 13.89 6.52
CA ALA A 17 -0.57 14.40 6.83
C ALA A 17 -0.84 14.58 8.33
N GLY A 18 0.09 14.25 9.23
CA GLY A 18 -0.07 14.33 10.69
C GLY A 18 -0.68 13.09 11.34
N GLY A 19 -0.52 11.89 10.76
CA GLY A 19 -1.02 10.66 11.39
C GLY A 19 -0.34 10.33 12.72
N PHE A 20 0.97 10.58 12.81
CA PHE A 20 1.73 10.39 14.05
C PHE A 20 1.41 11.50 15.06
N SER A 21 1.34 12.76 14.60
CA SER A 21 0.89 13.89 15.41
C SER A 21 -0.52 13.70 15.99
N GLU A 22 -1.49 13.20 15.22
CA GLU A 22 -2.87 13.06 15.65
C GLU A 22 -3.02 12.09 16.83
N GLY A 23 -2.31 10.96 16.85
CA GLY A 23 -2.38 10.05 17.99
C GLY A 23 -1.78 10.64 19.27
N PHE A 24 -0.69 11.41 19.17
CA PHE A 24 -0.16 12.16 20.31
C PHE A 24 -1.12 13.25 20.80
N ARG A 25 -1.74 14.01 19.88
CA ARG A 25 -2.77 15.00 20.21
C ARG A 25 -3.95 14.37 20.96
N GLN A 26 -4.38 13.18 20.56
CA GLN A 26 -5.45 12.44 21.23
C GLN A 26 -5.12 12.08 22.69
N GLN A 27 -3.83 11.95 23.05
CA GLN A 27 -3.38 11.75 24.43
C GLN A 27 -3.01 13.06 25.16
N GLY A 28 -3.47 14.20 24.62
CA GLY A 28 -3.34 15.51 25.25
C GLY A 28 -1.96 16.17 25.06
N PHE A 29 -1.13 15.67 24.15
CA PHE A 29 0.11 16.35 23.80
C PHE A 29 -0.18 17.53 22.86
N LYS A 30 0.53 18.64 23.05
CA LYS A 30 0.53 19.79 22.16
C LYS A 30 1.54 19.55 21.04
N ILE A 31 1.05 19.47 19.80
CA ILE A 31 1.92 19.43 18.63
C ILE A 31 2.45 20.85 18.40
N VAL A 32 3.78 21.02 18.43
CA VAL A 32 4.40 22.35 18.31
C VAL A 32 4.97 22.62 16.92
N LYS A 33 5.39 21.57 16.21
CA LYS A 33 5.98 21.70 14.88
C LYS A 33 5.86 20.40 14.08
N GLY A 34 5.52 20.53 12.80
CA GLY A 34 5.68 19.49 11.79
C GLY A 34 6.80 19.84 10.81
N VAL A 35 7.66 18.88 10.46
CA VAL A 35 8.70 19.05 9.45
C VAL A 35 8.45 18.07 8.30
N ASP A 36 8.22 18.58 7.10
CA ASP A 36 8.04 17.78 5.88
C ASP A 36 8.35 18.64 4.64
N TYR A 37 8.87 18.00 3.59
CA TYR A 37 9.24 18.67 2.34
C TYR A 37 8.05 18.78 1.36
N TRP A 38 6.94 18.07 1.61
CA TRP A 38 5.81 18.02 0.71
C TRP A 38 4.72 19.02 1.09
N GLY A 39 4.60 20.10 0.32
CA GLY A 39 3.64 21.19 0.58
C GLY A 39 2.20 20.78 0.92
N PRO A 40 1.54 19.88 0.16
CA PRO A 40 0.21 19.37 0.50
C PRO A 40 0.12 18.70 1.88
N ALA A 41 1.16 17.98 2.31
CA ALA A 41 1.23 17.35 3.63
C ALA A 41 1.33 18.40 4.73
N ILE A 42 2.27 19.35 4.62
CA ILE A 42 2.38 20.49 5.56
C ILE A 42 1.08 21.27 5.67
N ALA A 43 0.43 21.56 4.54
CA ALA A 43 -0.86 22.25 4.55
C ALA A 43 -1.94 21.48 5.33
N THR A 44 -1.98 20.15 5.22
CA THR A 44 -2.89 19.29 5.99
C THR A 44 -2.52 19.25 7.47
N HIS A 45 -1.23 19.11 7.79
CA HIS A 45 -0.73 19.07 9.17
C HIS A 45 -1.07 20.38 9.90
N ASN A 46 -0.70 21.52 9.32
CA ASN A 46 -1.03 22.86 9.82
C ASN A 46 -2.53 23.06 10.03
N LEU A 47 -3.34 22.61 9.05
CA LEU A 47 -4.78 22.74 9.12
C LEU A 47 -5.37 22.02 10.34
N ASN A 48 -4.95 20.79 10.61
CA ASN A 48 -5.54 19.98 11.68
C ASN A 48 -4.93 20.26 13.06
N HIS A 49 -3.66 20.67 13.14
CA HIS A 49 -2.97 20.93 14.40
C HIS A 49 -2.92 22.42 14.78
N GLY A 50 -3.43 23.32 13.93
CA GLY A 50 -3.46 24.76 14.23
C GLY A 50 -2.09 25.42 14.16
N LEU A 51 -1.22 24.91 13.29
CA LEU A 51 0.14 25.39 13.07
C LEU A 51 0.21 26.23 11.80
N ASN A 52 1.38 26.85 11.58
CA ASN A 52 1.70 27.62 10.39
C ASN A 52 3.17 27.36 9.99
N ASP A 53 3.57 26.09 10.00
CA ASP A 53 4.91 25.68 9.61
C ASP A 53 5.12 25.83 8.10
N ASP A 54 6.33 26.21 7.70
CA ASP A 54 6.77 26.24 6.32
C ASP A 54 7.27 24.85 5.88
N VAL A 55 7.31 24.65 4.56
CA VAL A 55 7.94 23.46 3.97
C VAL A 55 9.43 23.48 4.32
N LYS A 56 9.92 22.37 4.90
CA LYS A 56 11.34 22.21 5.24
C LYS A 56 11.78 20.78 4.96
N ASN A 57 12.95 20.63 4.32
CA ASN A 57 13.51 19.32 4.10
C ASN A 57 14.24 18.87 5.38
N VAL A 58 14.00 17.64 5.83
CA VAL A 58 14.70 17.13 7.02
C VAL A 58 16.21 17.02 6.77
N LEU A 59 16.62 16.81 5.51
CA LEU A 59 18.04 16.80 5.12
C LEU A 59 18.74 18.15 5.35
N ASP A 60 18.01 19.24 5.56
CA ASP A 60 18.59 20.53 5.95
C ASP A 60 19.19 20.48 7.37
N PHE A 61 18.86 19.45 8.16
CA PHE A 61 19.50 19.14 9.46
C PHE A 61 20.68 18.17 9.31
N TRP A 62 21.29 18.13 8.12
CA TRP A 62 22.53 17.41 7.87
C TRP A 62 23.49 18.29 7.07
N SER A 63 24.65 18.61 7.66
CA SER A 63 25.81 19.15 6.94
C SER A 63 27.09 18.38 7.29
N GLU A 64 28.03 18.35 6.34
CA GLU A 64 29.34 17.73 6.54
C GLU A 64 30.19 18.50 7.56
N ASP A 65 29.99 19.81 7.66
CA ASP A 65 30.76 20.75 8.49
C ASP A 65 30.10 21.12 9.83
N THR A 66 28.97 20.49 10.18
CA THR A 66 28.18 20.73 11.40
C THR A 66 27.53 22.12 11.55
N SER A 67 27.56 22.96 10.51
CA SER A 67 26.88 24.28 10.50
C SER A 67 25.35 24.17 10.67
N ASP A 68 24.77 23.01 10.35
CA ASP A 68 23.37 22.64 10.54
C ASP A 68 22.96 22.45 12.01
N VAL A 69 23.92 22.17 12.91
CA VAL A 69 23.62 21.88 14.32
C VAL A 69 22.94 23.06 15.00
N GLU A 70 23.31 24.29 14.65
CA GLU A 70 22.63 25.48 15.14
C GLU A 70 21.15 25.49 14.76
N GLU A 71 20.78 24.96 13.58
CA GLU A 71 19.37 24.84 13.19
C GLU A 71 18.63 23.82 14.04
N ILE A 72 19.29 22.72 14.42
CA ILE A 72 18.73 21.71 15.32
C ILE A 72 18.52 22.32 16.72
N GLU A 73 19.49 23.09 17.21
CA GLU A 73 19.42 23.73 18.53
C GLU A 73 18.37 24.86 18.59
N LYS A 74 18.11 25.54 17.46
CA LYS A 74 17.02 26.53 17.30
C LYS A 74 15.62 25.92 17.38
N LEU A 75 15.47 24.61 17.20
CA LEU A 75 14.18 23.94 17.41
C LEU A 75 13.77 24.07 18.88
N GLU A 76 12.47 24.27 19.11
CA GLU A 76 11.91 24.31 20.46
C GLU A 76 12.30 23.04 21.25
N ASP A 77 12.65 23.20 22.52
CA ASP A 77 12.89 22.07 23.42
C ASP A 77 11.56 21.44 23.79
N VAL A 78 11.40 20.14 23.55
CA VAL A 78 10.15 19.40 23.70
C VAL A 78 10.36 18.10 24.43
N GLU A 79 9.29 17.60 25.08
CA GLU A 79 9.34 16.38 25.88
C GLU A 79 9.35 15.12 25.00
N VAL A 80 8.83 15.21 23.76
CA VAL A 80 8.83 14.08 22.82
C VAL A 80 9.17 14.52 21.40
N ILE A 81 9.94 13.69 20.69
CA ILE A 81 10.14 13.82 19.25
C ILE A 81 9.69 12.53 18.57
N VAL A 82 8.91 12.64 17.50
CA VAL A 82 8.51 11.51 16.67
C VAL A 82 8.93 11.73 15.23
N GLY A 83 9.08 10.66 14.46
CA GLY A 83 9.18 10.80 13.02
C GLY A 83 9.00 9.51 12.23
N SER A 84 8.72 9.66 10.94
CA SER A 84 8.49 8.55 10.01
C SER A 84 9.26 8.74 8.69
N PRO A 85 10.59 8.53 8.68
CA PRO A 85 11.41 8.71 7.48
C PRO A 85 10.89 7.91 6.28
N SER A 86 11.04 8.47 5.07
CA SER A 86 10.47 7.89 3.85
C SER A 86 10.88 6.43 3.63
N CYS A 87 9.89 5.56 3.53
CA CYS A 87 10.11 4.12 3.33
C CYS A 87 10.26 3.71 1.85
N THR A 88 10.27 4.66 0.90
CA THR A 88 10.25 4.38 -0.55
C THR A 88 11.41 3.50 -1.01
N TYR A 89 12.56 3.56 -0.33
CA TYR A 89 13.77 2.82 -0.65
C TYR A 89 13.80 1.40 -0.02
N PHE A 90 13.03 1.20 1.04
CA PHE A 90 12.99 -0.06 1.81
C PHE A 90 11.76 -0.92 1.52
N SER A 91 10.71 -0.35 0.91
CA SER A 91 9.48 -1.07 0.59
C SER A 91 9.68 -2.13 -0.49
N MET A 92 9.14 -3.32 -0.25
CA MET A 92 9.07 -4.42 -1.23
C MET A 92 8.31 -4.03 -2.51
N SER A 93 7.45 -3.00 -2.44
CA SER A 93 6.65 -2.53 -3.58
C SER A 93 7.47 -1.76 -4.61
N ASN A 94 8.64 -1.24 -4.24
CA ASN A 94 9.57 -0.55 -5.16
C ASN A 94 10.73 -1.49 -5.56
N LYS A 95 10.90 -1.70 -6.87
CA LYS A 95 12.00 -2.48 -7.49
C LYS A 95 12.27 -3.87 -6.87
N CYS A 96 11.27 -4.50 -6.23
CA CYS A 96 11.45 -5.76 -5.48
C CYS A 96 12.63 -5.71 -4.48
N GLY A 97 12.84 -4.57 -3.81
CA GLY A 97 13.90 -4.41 -2.80
C GLY A 97 15.32 -4.19 -3.35
N ARG A 98 15.48 -3.99 -4.66
CA ARG A 98 16.77 -3.70 -5.33
C ARG A 98 17.02 -2.20 -5.60
N ALA A 99 16.26 -1.30 -4.99
CA ALA A 99 16.56 0.13 -5.05
C ALA A 99 17.88 0.41 -4.30
N ASP A 100 18.63 1.42 -4.74
CA ASP A 100 19.71 2.00 -3.94
C ASP A 100 19.10 2.52 -2.63
N LYS A 101 19.66 2.12 -1.50
CA LYS A 101 19.09 2.36 -0.16
C LYS A 101 19.77 3.51 0.56
N THR A 102 20.82 4.08 -0.04
CA THR A 102 21.68 5.10 0.56
C THR A 102 20.86 6.30 1.01
N ASP A 103 20.02 6.86 0.13
CA ASP A 103 19.12 7.98 0.45
C ASP A 103 18.19 7.67 1.65
N GLY A 104 17.66 6.45 1.71
CA GLY A 104 16.77 6.03 2.79
C GLY A 104 17.49 5.92 4.13
N ILE A 105 18.72 5.41 4.12
CA ILE A 105 19.57 5.31 5.31
C ILE A 105 19.93 6.71 5.79
N HIS A 106 20.30 7.58 4.86
CA HIS A 106 20.66 8.96 5.15
C HIS A 106 19.52 9.76 5.80
N LEU A 107 18.26 9.56 5.36
CA LEU A 107 17.09 10.15 6.03
C LEU A 107 16.90 9.65 7.47
N ILE A 108 17.17 8.36 7.72
CA ILE A 108 17.11 7.77 9.06
C ILE A 108 18.22 8.37 9.93
N GLU A 109 19.45 8.42 9.44
CA GLU A 109 20.60 8.95 10.15
C GLU A 109 20.43 10.43 10.47
N THR A 110 19.85 11.22 9.55
CA THR A 110 19.53 12.63 9.79
C THR A 110 18.51 12.80 10.92
N TYR A 111 17.48 11.95 10.97
CA TYR A 111 16.54 11.94 12.10
C TYR A 111 17.25 11.59 13.42
N LEU A 112 18.06 10.52 13.43
CA LEU A 112 18.80 10.08 14.61
C LEU A 112 19.81 11.15 15.07
N ARG A 113 20.43 11.88 14.14
CA ARG A 113 21.30 13.03 14.42
C ARG A 113 20.56 14.11 15.19
N VAL A 114 19.35 14.50 14.75
CA VAL A 114 18.50 15.46 15.48
C VAL A 114 18.21 14.97 16.90
N ILE A 115 17.84 13.69 17.06
CA ILE A 115 17.58 13.11 18.38
C ILE A 115 18.84 13.14 19.25
N ALA A 116 20.01 12.78 18.71
CA ALA A 116 21.26 12.78 19.45
C ALA A 116 21.60 14.18 19.98
N VAL A 117 21.51 15.22 19.15
CA VAL A 117 21.73 16.61 19.58
C VAL A 117 20.72 17.01 20.66
N LYS A 118 19.41 16.79 20.43
CA LYS A 118 18.36 17.19 21.38
C LYS A 118 18.40 16.41 22.69
N LYS A 119 18.89 15.17 22.68
CA LYS A 119 19.09 14.34 23.88
C LYS A 119 20.26 14.83 24.72
N HIS A 120 21.39 15.15 24.09
CA HIS A 120 22.67 15.39 24.77
C HIS A 120 22.99 16.88 24.99
N LYS A 121 22.21 17.80 24.41
CA LYS A 121 22.34 19.24 24.68
C LYS A 121 22.15 19.56 26.17
N ASN A 122 22.80 20.63 26.61
CA ASN A 122 22.64 21.13 27.98
C ASN A 122 21.17 21.47 28.28
N LYS A 123 20.68 21.05 29.46
CA LYS A 123 19.29 21.23 29.92
C LYS A 123 18.23 20.65 28.96
N SER A 124 18.53 19.53 28.31
CA SER A 124 17.53 18.80 27.53
C SER A 124 16.30 18.46 28.38
N VAL A 125 15.11 18.69 27.81
CA VAL A 125 13.82 18.29 28.37
C VAL A 125 13.24 17.05 27.67
N LEU A 126 13.99 16.46 26.73
CA LEU A 126 13.54 15.31 25.96
C LEU A 126 13.36 14.10 26.88
N ASN A 127 12.14 13.56 26.93
CA ASN A 127 11.82 12.40 27.74
C ASN A 127 11.69 11.14 26.90
N ALA A 128 11.15 11.25 25.68
CA ALA A 128 11.00 10.11 24.78
C ALA A 128 11.22 10.48 23.33
N TRP A 129 11.57 9.49 22.51
CA TRP A 129 11.47 9.62 21.06
C TRP A 129 11.03 8.31 20.41
N TYR A 130 10.41 8.41 19.24
CA TYR A 130 10.04 7.25 18.41
C TYR A 130 10.34 7.49 16.94
N MET A 131 10.67 6.42 16.21
CA MET A 131 10.71 6.43 14.75
C MET A 131 9.87 5.28 14.20
N GLU A 132 9.02 5.58 13.22
CA GLU A 132 8.27 4.59 12.46
C GLU A 132 8.94 4.32 11.11
N ASN A 133 8.97 3.04 10.70
CA ASN A 133 9.33 2.67 9.34
C ASN A 133 8.71 1.32 8.94
N VAL A 134 8.91 0.89 7.69
CA VAL A 134 8.51 -0.44 7.22
C VAL A 134 9.33 -1.54 7.89
N PRO A 135 8.80 -2.77 8.06
CA PRO A 135 9.50 -3.88 8.71
C PRO A 135 10.91 -4.16 8.15
N GLN A 136 11.10 -4.00 6.84
CA GLN A 136 12.39 -4.25 6.17
C GLN A 136 13.49 -3.27 6.60
N ALA A 137 13.14 -2.07 7.08
CA ALA A 137 14.10 -1.07 7.53
C ALA A 137 14.97 -1.58 8.69
N ARG A 138 14.49 -2.56 9.47
CA ARG A 138 15.26 -3.21 10.55
C ARG A 138 16.62 -3.72 10.10
N HIS A 139 16.75 -4.17 8.85
CA HIS A 139 18.02 -4.69 8.31
C HIS A 139 19.06 -3.61 8.00
N TYR A 140 18.68 -2.32 8.06
CA TYR A 140 19.53 -1.18 7.70
C TYR A 140 19.77 -0.23 8.88
N ILE A 141 19.27 -0.56 10.07
CA ILE A 141 19.40 0.24 11.27
C ILE A 141 20.34 -0.48 12.22
N GLN A 142 21.35 0.23 12.71
CA GLN A 142 22.31 -0.30 13.67
C GLN A 142 21.70 -0.34 15.08
N ASP A 143 22.14 -1.28 15.92
CA ASP A 143 21.69 -1.34 17.32
C ASP A 143 22.25 -0.18 18.16
N ARG A 144 23.34 0.44 17.72
CA ARG A 144 24.04 1.52 18.42
C ARG A 144 24.62 2.50 17.40
N TYR A 145 24.54 3.79 17.71
CA TYR A 145 25.16 4.85 16.92
C TYR A 145 26.04 5.70 17.85
N THR A 146 27.29 5.91 17.46
CA THR A 146 28.19 6.88 18.09
C THR A 146 27.94 8.29 17.54
N PHE A 147 28.53 9.30 18.17
CA PHE A 147 28.48 10.65 17.60
C PHE A 147 29.17 10.72 16.23
N GLU A 148 30.27 10.00 16.03
CA GLU A 148 30.97 9.92 14.73
C GLU A 148 30.07 9.31 13.64
N ASP A 149 29.33 8.23 13.94
CA ASP A 149 28.40 7.60 12.99
C ASP A 149 27.29 8.56 12.50
N LEU A 150 26.88 9.52 13.35
CA LEU A 150 25.85 10.51 13.03
C LEU A 150 26.44 11.84 12.53
N ASN A 151 27.73 11.85 12.15
CA ASN A 151 28.49 13.02 11.73
C ASN A 151 28.52 14.16 12.77
N LEU A 152 28.47 13.83 14.06
CA LEU A 152 28.43 14.77 15.20
C LEU A 152 29.76 14.83 15.97
N ALA A 153 30.87 14.35 15.39
CA ALA A 153 32.16 14.27 16.09
C ALA A 153 32.63 15.64 16.63
N GLN A 154 32.54 16.71 15.83
CA GLN A 154 32.96 18.06 16.25
C GLN A 154 32.04 18.63 17.33
N TRP A 155 30.72 18.51 17.13
CA TRP A 155 29.75 18.95 18.12
C TRP A 155 29.92 18.22 19.47
N ALA A 156 30.15 16.90 19.43
CA ALA A 156 30.40 16.09 20.61
C ALA A 156 31.60 16.60 21.41
N ILE A 157 32.73 16.86 20.74
CA ILE A 157 33.94 17.42 21.38
C ILE A 157 33.65 18.78 22.01
N SER A 158 32.98 19.68 21.29
CA SER A 158 32.61 21.01 21.80
C SER A 158 31.65 20.95 22.99
N SER A 159 30.84 19.89 23.07
CA SER A 159 29.88 19.65 24.15
C SER A 159 30.45 18.80 25.29
N GLY A 160 31.73 18.45 25.24
CA GLY A 160 32.43 17.70 26.31
C GLY A 160 32.35 16.17 26.22
N TYR A 161 31.90 15.62 25.10
CA TYR A 161 31.84 14.18 24.81
C TYR A 161 33.01 13.74 23.90
N LYS A 162 33.31 12.44 23.88
CA LYS A 162 34.22 11.87 22.86
C LYS A 162 33.42 11.53 21.62
N LYS A 163 34.03 11.68 20.43
CA LYS A 163 33.39 11.31 19.16
C LYS A 163 32.92 9.85 19.09
N THR A 164 33.60 8.96 19.81
CA THR A 164 33.30 7.52 19.88
C THR A 164 32.26 7.16 20.95
N ASP A 165 31.80 8.13 21.76
CA ASP A 165 30.78 7.85 22.77
C ASP A 165 29.46 7.47 22.08
N VAL A 166 28.73 6.54 22.69
CA VAL A 166 27.45 6.07 22.16
C VAL A 166 26.41 7.18 22.32
N ALA A 167 25.99 7.76 21.20
CA ALA A 167 24.96 8.78 21.16
C ALA A 167 23.58 8.17 21.41
N LEU A 168 23.27 7.07 20.72
CA LEU A 168 21.97 6.41 20.78
C LEU A 168 22.09 4.89 20.84
N ASN A 169 21.26 4.27 21.69
CA ASN A 169 21.00 2.84 21.66
C ASN A 169 19.63 2.62 21.04
N ILE A 170 19.55 1.78 20.02
CA ILE A 170 18.34 1.56 19.27
C ILE A 170 17.63 0.31 19.79
N LYS A 171 16.39 0.49 20.21
CA LYS A 171 15.48 -0.59 20.63
C LYS A 171 14.14 -0.41 19.96
N GLY A 172 13.50 -1.51 19.58
CA GLY A 172 12.22 -1.47 18.89
C GLY A 172 11.74 -2.82 18.41
N ASP A 173 10.51 -2.81 17.89
CA ASP A 173 9.79 -4.01 17.48
C ASP A 173 8.81 -3.74 16.33
N ILE A 174 8.32 -4.81 15.69
CA ILE A 174 7.32 -4.74 14.65
C ILE A 174 5.93 -4.77 15.28
N LEU A 175 5.23 -3.63 15.22
CA LEU A 175 3.89 -3.46 15.76
C LEU A 175 2.85 -3.49 14.63
N ASN A 176 1.69 -4.12 14.88
CA ASN A 176 0.56 -4.09 13.95
C ASN A 176 -0.46 -3.05 14.37
N ALA A 177 -0.82 -2.12 13.49
CA ALA A 177 -1.81 -1.08 13.80
C ALA A 177 -3.18 -1.67 14.20
N GLY A 178 -3.53 -2.85 13.68
CA GLY A 178 -4.76 -3.57 14.03
C GLY A 178 -4.86 -3.94 15.52
N ASP A 179 -3.73 -4.16 16.19
CA ASP A 179 -3.67 -4.49 17.62
C ASP A 179 -4.07 -3.31 18.52
N TYR A 180 -4.15 -2.09 17.95
CA TYR A 180 -4.46 -0.85 18.65
C TYR A 180 -5.79 -0.23 18.21
N GLY A 181 -6.53 -0.87 17.30
CA GLY A 181 -7.89 -0.45 16.90
C GLY A 181 -8.03 0.10 15.49
N ALA A 182 -6.94 0.23 14.72
CA ALA A 182 -7.04 0.56 13.30
C ALA A 182 -7.64 -0.60 12.50
N CYS A 183 -8.48 -0.33 11.50
CA CYS A 183 -9.04 -1.37 10.63
C CYS A 183 -8.04 -1.73 9.51
N GLN A 184 -6.80 -2.04 9.88
CA GLN A 184 -5.76 -2.37 8.91
C GLN A 184 -4.76 -3.37 9.47
N ASN A 185 -4.43 -4.39 8.67
CA ASN A 185 -3.30 -5.28 8.95
C ASN A 185 -1.96 -4.61 8.53
N ARG A 186 -1.62 -3.50 9.19
CA ARG A 186 -0.44 -2.67 8.90
C ARG A 186 0.67 -2.92 9.91
N LYS A 187 1.67 -3.71 9.52
CA LYS A 187 2.87 -3.94 10.33
C LYS A 187 3.93 -2.87 10.05
N ARG A 188 4.53 -2.33 11.11
CA ARG A 188 5.57 -1.30 11.08
C ARG A 188 6.62 -1.55 12.12
N PHE A 189 7.88 -1.32 11.75
CA PHE A 189 8.99 -1.34 12.68
C PHE A 189 9.03 0.00 13.41
N ILE A 190 8.84 -0.04 14.73
CA ILE A 190 8.88 1.13 15.59
C ILE A 190 10.10 1.00 16.48
N ILE A 191 10.99 1.99 16.43
CA ILE A 191 12.10 2.14 17.37
C ILE A 191 11.87 3.36 18.26
N GLY A 192 12.56 3.42 19.39
CA GLY A 192 12.47 4.56 20.28
C GLY A 192 13.16 4.32 21.61
N GLU A 193 13.12 5.35 22.46
CA GLU A 193 13.79 5.35 23.75
C GLU A 193 13.01 6.19 24.76
N TRP A 194 12.87 5.67 25.96
CA TRP A 194 12.63 6.48 27.17
C TRP A 194 13.98 6.92 27.73
N ILE A 195 14.28 8.21 27.61
CA ILE A 195 15.63 8.74 27.81
C ILE A 195 16.20 8.40 29.20
N LEU A 196 15.36 8.40 30.24
CA LEU A 196 15.81 8.15 31.61
C LEU A 196 16.39 6.74 31.83
N THR A 197 15.86 5.73 31.15
CA THR A 197 16.26 4.31 31.36
C THR A 197 16.88 3.67 30.12
N GLY A 198 16.79 4.32 28.96
CA GLY A 198 17.20 3.76 27.68
C GLY A 198 16.33 2.59 27.19
N GLU A 199 15.12 2.40 27.75
CA GLU A 199 14.21 1.31 27.36
C GLU A 199 13.31 1.70 26.18
N PHE A 200 12.91 0.73 25.37
CA PHE A 200 11.80 0.93 24.43
C PHE A 200 10.48 0.74 25.18
N LEU A 201 9.61 1.75 25.09
CA LEU A 201 8.30 1.73 25.74
C LEU A 201 7.27 1.03 24.86
N TYR A 202 6.99 -0.23 25.20
CA TYR A 202 6.00 -1.05 24.49
C TYR A 202 4.55 -0.61 24.81
N PRO A 203 3.73 -0.32 23.79
CA PRO A 203 2.31 -0.15 23.99
C PRO A 203 1.62 -1.48 24.27
N LYS A 204 0.63 -1.49 25.16
CA LYS A 204 -0.19 -2.67 25.43
C LYS A 204 -1.16 -2.88 24.26
N ILE A 205 -1.28 -4.13 23.82
CA ILE A 205 -2.29 -4.52 22.82
C ILE A 205 -3.69 -4.30 23.42
N THR A 206 -4.51 -3.50 22.75
CA THR A 206 -5.89 -3.18 23.17
C THR A 206 -6.92 -3.99 22.40
N HIS A 207 -6.61 -4.43 21.18
CA HIS A 207 -7.55 -5.11 20.27
C HIS A 207 -7.03 -6.48 19.84
N LYS A 208 -7.37 -7.52 20.62
CA LYS A 208 -7.06 -8.92 20.25
C LYS A 208 -7.86 -9.38 19.02
N LYS A 209 -9.08 -8.86 18.85
CA LYS A 209 -9.92 -9.07 17.66
C LYS A 209 -9.87 -7.79 16.82
N HIS A 210 -9.28 -7.87 15.63
CA HIS A 210 -9.15 -6.72 14.75
C HIS A 210 -10.50 -6.32 14.14
N LYS A 211 -10.74 -5.01 14.01
CA LYS A 211 -11.91 -4.46 13.32
C LYS A 211 -11.93 -4.91 11.86
N THR A 212 -13.10 -5.27 11.38
CA THR A 212 -13.37 -5.60 9.98
C THR A 212 -13.70 -4.33 9.17
N VAL A 213 -13.54 -4.39 7.85
CA VAL A 213 -13.95 -3.28 6.98
C VAL A 213 -15.43 -2.94 7.18
N ASN A 214 -16.28 -3.92 7.48
CA ASN A 214 -17.70 -3.69 7.76
C ASN A 214 -17.93 -2.93 9.08
N ASP A 215 -17.06 -3.10 10.09
CA ASP A 215 -17.14 -2.34 11.34
C ASP A 215 -16.87 -0.84 11.15
N VAL A 216 -16.19 -0.48 10.05
CA VAL A 216 -15.85 0.90 9.69
C VAL A 216 -16.69 1.39 8.52
N VAL A 217 -16.37 0.93 7.31
CA VAL A 217 -17.01 1.35 6.06
C VAL A 217 -18.49 0.96 6.03
N GLY A 218 -18.86 -0.19 6.59
CA GLY A 218 -20.26 -0.64 6.65
C GLY A 218 -21.17 0.23 7.54
N LYS A 219 -20.58 1.02 8.45
CA LYS A 219 -21.30 1.98 9.31
C LYS A 219 -21.32 3.41 8.73
N MET A 220 -20.62 3.64 7.63
CA MET A 220 -20.61 4.93 6.93
C MET A 220 -21.84 5.04 6.01
N PRO A 221 -22.32 6.25 5.70
CA PRO A 221 -23.34 6.43 4.68
C PRO A 221 -22.84 5.89 3.33
N SER A 222 -23.77 5.56 2.43
CA SER A 222 -23.37 5.19 1.08
C SER A 222 -22.74 6.41 0.37
N PRO A 223 -21.64 6.23 -0.37
CA PRO A 223 -21.04 7.29 -1.20
C PRO A 223 -22.02 7.93 -2.20
N VAL A 224 -23.10 7.21 -2.55
CA VAL A 224 -24.04 7.61 -3.61
C VAL A 224 -25.37 8.15 -3.07
N LEU A 225 -25.65 7.99 -1.77
CA LEU A 225 -26.95 8.34 -1.17
C LEU A 225 -26.79 9.07 0.19
N PRO A 226 -26.57 10.40 0.19
CA PRO A 226 -26.61 11.20 1.43
C PRO A 226 -28.02 11.59 1.86
N LYS A 227 -29.02 11.47 0.97
CA LYS A 227 -30.23 12.34 0.96
C LYS A 227 -31.13 12.28 2.20
N ASN A 228 -31.07 11.22 3.02
CA ASN A 228 -32.03 11.01 4.11
C ASN A 228 -31.46 11.02 5.54
N THR A 229 -30.16 11.25 5.73
CA THR A 229 -29.54 11.17 7.06
C THR A 229 -29.08 12.54 7.55
N LYS A 230 -29.57 13.00 8.71
CA LYS A 230 -29.19 14.31 9.27
C LYS A 230 -27.77 14.32 9.85
N ARG A 231 -27.37 13.24 10.53
CA ARG A 231 -26.07 13.12 11.22
C ARG A 231 -25.49 11.73 11.06
N VAL A 232 -24.17 11.65 11.05
CA VAL A 232 -23.39 10.41 11.01
C VAL A 232 -22.48 10.36 12.24
N VAL A 233 -22.30 9.15 12.78
CA VAL A 233 -21.35 8.85 13.86
C VAL A 233 -20.08 8.30 13.23
N ASP A 234 -18.93 8.76 13.69
CA ASP A 234 -17.65 8.18 13.28
C ASP A 234 -17.54 6.74 13.82
N PRO A 235 -17.22 5.75 12.97
CA PRO A 235 -17.13 4.35 13.39
C PRO A 235 -15.92 4.04 14.27
N ASN A 236 -14.91 4.91 14.29
CA ASN A 236 -13.74 4.78 15.14
C ASN A 236 -13.85 5.58 16.44
N TYR A 237 -14.69 6.62 16.48
CA TYR A 237 -14.80 7.55 17.59
C TYR A 237 -16.27 7.92 17.84
N GLU A 238 -16.96 7.16 18.71
CA GLU A 238 -18.42 7.24 18.87
C GLU A 238 -18.94 8.62 19.34
N GLN A 239 -18.09 9.41 20.00
CA GLN A 239 -18.31 10.79 20.42
C GLN A 239 -18.31 11.78 19.24
N VAL A 240 -17.71 11.43 18.10
CA VAL A 240 -17.68 12.27 16.91
C VAL A 240 -18.97 12.09 16.11
N LYS A 241 -19.92 12.98 16.33
CA LYS A 241 -21.21 13.00 15.62
C LYS A 241 -21.34 14.27 14.79
N ILE A 242 -21.23 14.18 13.47
CA ILE A 242 -21.27 15.34 12.57
C ILE A 242 -22.52 15.34 11.68
N PRO A 243 -22.98 16.51 11.22
CA PRO A 243 -23.92 16.59 10.10
C PRO A 243 -23.35 15.88 8.86
N VAL A 244 -24.18 15.16 8.12
CA VAL A 244 -23.74 14.44 6.90
C VAL A 244 -23.14 15.41 5.87
N SER A 245 -23.65 16.63 5.78
CA SER A 245 -23.11 17.70 4.93
C SER A 245 -21.67 18.09 5.24
N ARG A 246 -21.16 17.76 6.44
CA ARG A 246 -19.77 18.01 6.85
C ARG A 246 -18.85 16.80 6.66
N LEU A 247 -19.37 15.66 6.21
CA LEU A 247 -18.55 14.51 5.87
C LEU A 247 -17.90 14.75 4.49
N THR A 248 -16.67 15.24 4.52
CA THR A 248 -15.90 15.61 3.34
C THR A 248 -15.25 14.39 2.67
N ASP A 249 -15.01 14.52 1.36
CA ASP A 249 -14.28 13.55 0.53
C ASP A 249 -14.85 12.12 0.56
N HIS A 250 -16.18 12.02 0.57
CA HIS A 250 -16.91 10.76 0.68
C HIS A 250 -17.99 10.57 -0.40
N PHE A 251 -18.68 11.64 -0.82
CA PHE A 251 -19.84 11.54 -1.70
C PHE A 251 -19.48 11.81 -3.15
N TYR A 252 -18.72 10.90 -3.74
CA TYR A 252 -18.36 10.92 -5.16
C TYR A 252 -18.20 9.50 -5.69
N ASP A 253 -18.35 9.37 -7.01
CA ASP A 253 -18.24 8.10 -7.69
C ASP A 253 -16.76 7.74 -7.95
N SER A 254 -16.21 6.88 -7.09
CA SER A 254 -14.87 6.30 -7.22
C SER A 254 -14.82 5.04 -8.09
N GLY A 255 -15.84 4.81 -8.93
CA GLY A 255 -15.90 3.70 -9.87
C GLY A 255 -14.69 3.67 -10.82
N VAL A 256 -14.24 2.46 -11.15
CA VAL A 256 -13.02 2.23 -11.95
C VAL A 256 -13.34 1.56 -13.29
N TYR A 257 -12.48 1.77 -14.29
CA TYR A 257 -12.65 1.13 -15.60
C TYR A 257 -12.55 -0.40 -15.48
N ARG A 258 -13.31 -1.10 -16.34
CA ARG A 258 -13.34 -2.56 -16.46
C ARG A 258 -11.96 -3.16 -16.58
N ILE A 259 -11.17 -2.59 -17.46
CA ILE A 259 -9.82 -3.07 -17.73
C ILE A 259 -8.92 -3.04 -16.48
N ASP A 260 -9.09 -2.05 -15.61
CA ASP A 260 -8.30 -1.94 -14.41
C ASP A 260 -8.73 -2.99 -13.39
N TRP A 261 -10.02 -3.08 -13.08
CA TRP A 261 -10.47 -4.05 -12.09
C TRP A 261 -10.30 -5.50 -12.56
N GLU A 262 -10.41 -5.81 -13.87
CA GLU A 262 -10.12 -7.15 -14.42
C GLU A 262 -8.63 -7.50 -14.29
N ARG A 263 -7.74 -6.51 -14.39
CA ARG A 263 -6.31 -6.72 -14.14
C ARG A 263 -6.06 -7.03 -12.67
N ALA A 264 -6.67 -6.28 -11.76
CA ALA A 264 -6.58 -6.51 -10.32
C ALA A 264 -7.18 -7.87 -9.93
N GLU A 265 -8.35 -8.23 -10.48
CA GLU A 265 -9.00 -9.54 -10.32
C GLU A 265 -8.00 -10.65 -10.64
N PHE A 266 -7.42 -10.63 -11.83
CA PHE A 266 -6.44 -11.63 -12.24
C PHE A 266 -5.21 -11.66 -11.34
N ALA A 267 -4.67 -10.48 -10.99
CA ALA A 267 -3.51 -10.37 -10.13
C ALA A 267 -3.79 -10.89 -8.71
N LYS A 268 -5.05 -10.94 -8.27
CA LYS A 268 -5.47 -11.49 -6.98
C LYS A 268 -5.79 -12.98 -7.07
N THR A 269 -6.54 -13.42 -8.08
CA THR A 269 -7.12 -14.77 -8.13
C THR A 269 -6.30 -15.77 -8.94
N ASN A 270 -5.46 -15.28 -9.87
CA ASN A 270 -4.73 -16.11 -10.82
C ASN A 270 -3.31 -15.60 -11.07
N HIS A 271 -2.61 -15.22 -10.00
CA HIS A 271 -1.26 -14.69 -10.09
C HIS A 271 -0.23 -15.79 -10.45
N PRO A 272 0.79 -15.52 -11.29
CA PRO A 272 1.73 -16.57 -11.74
C PRO A 272 2.53 -17.21 -10.59
N PHE A 273 2.99 -16.42 -9.62
CA PHE A 273 3.81 -16.94 -8.50
C PHE A 273 3.17 -16.78 -7.11
N MET A 274 2.50 -15.67 -6.81
CA MET A 274 1.80 -15.46 -5.53
C MET A 274 0.49 -16.27 -5.40
N GLY A 275 0.01 -16.48 -4.16
CA GLY A 275 -1.22 -17.23 -3.86
C GLY A 275 -2.52 -16.52 -4.27
N LYS A 276 -3.68 -17.08 -3.91
CA LYS A 276 -4.99 -16.44 -4.18
C LYS A 276 -5.34 -15.38 -3.14
N MET A 277 -6.02 -14.33 -3.57
CA MET A 277 -6.61 -13.27 -2.74
C MET A 277 -8.08 -13.07 -3.11
N PHE A 278 -8.88 -12.59 -2.16
CA PHE A 278 -10.29 -12.26 -2.40
C PHE A 278 -10.40 -11.10 -3.41
N PHE A 279 -11.34 -11.25 -4.35
CA PHE A 279 -11.81 -10.21 -5.25
C PHE A 279 -13.34 -10.36 -5.40
N PRO A 280 -14.14 -9.29 -5.23
CA PRO A 280 -13.76 -8.02 -4.60
C PRO A 280 -13.24 -8.22 -3.17
N ASP A 281 -12.79 -7.14 -2.53
CA ASP A 281 -12.31 -7.19 -1.16
C ASP A 281 -13.39 -7.62 -0.17
N ASN A 282 -13.05 -8.61 0.68
CA ASN A 282 -13.97 -9.15 1.66
C ASN A 282 -14.16 -8.17 2.83
N LYS A 283 -15.33 -7.55 2.92
CA LYS A 283 -15.67 -6.57 3.96
C LYS A 283 -15.73 -7.15 5.39
N GLN A 284 -15.84 -8.48 5.53
CA GLN A 284 -15.83 -9.17 6.84
C GLN A 284 -14.42 -9.43 7.38
N LYS A 285 -13.38 -8.97 6.69
CA LYS A 285 -11.99 -9.04 7.16
C LYS A 285 -11.43 -7.64 7.41
N THR A 286 -10.35 -7.56 8.18
CA THR A 286 -9.59 -6.31 8.33
C THR A 286 -9.05 -5.85 6.97
N SER A 287 -8.94 -4.53 6.77
CA SER A 287 -8.42 -4.02 5.51
C SER A 287 -6.96 -4.43 5.33
N ARG A 288 -6.57 -4.60 4.06
CA ARG A 288 -5.16 -4.58 3.69
C ARG A 288 -4.56 -3.20 3.90
N THR A 289 -3.23 -3.15 3.88
CA THR A 289 -2.47 -1.91 3.97
C THR A 289 -2.87 -0.93 2.88
N ILE A 290 -3.35 0.25 3.26
CA ILE A 290 -3.59 1.35 2.32
C ILE A 290 -2.22 1.87 1.87
N MET A 291 -1.99 1.83 0.56
CA MET A 291 -0.76 2.28 -0.09
C MET A 291 -0.85 3.75 -0.48
N ALA A 292 0.30 4.42 -0.59
CA ALA A 292 0.39 5.82 -0.98
C ALA A 292 -0.10 6.08 -2.41
N THR A 293 0.04 5.11 -3.30
CA THR A 293 -0.47 5.21 -4.66
C THR A 293 -1.82 4.52 -4.75
N ILE A 294 -2.85 5.27 -5.13
CA ILE A 294 -4.14 4.69 -5.49
C ILE A 294 -3.98 3.90 -6.79
N SER A 295 -4.42 2.65 -6.79
CA SER A 295 -4.42 1.80 -7.98
C SER A 295 -5.65 0.93 -7.98
N ALA A 296 -6.22 0.73 -9.17
CA ALA A 296 -7.32 -0.17 -9.42
C ALA A 296 -6.91 -1.42 -10.21
N SER A 297 -5.64 -1.56 -10.58
CA SER A 297 -5.15 -2.58 -11.52
C SER A 297 -4.06 -3.51 -10.96
N THR A 298 -3.63 -3.31 -9.71
CA THR A 298 -2.62 -4.16 -9.07
C THR A 298 -3.24 -5.17 -8.13
N ARG A 299 -2.41 -6.11 -7.66
CA ARG A 299 -2.82 -7.13 -6.69
C ARG A 299 -3.22 -6.52 -5.35
N GLU A 300 -2.57 -5.42 -4.97
CA GLU A 300 -2.74 -4.72 -3.70
C GLU A 300 -3.99 -3.84 -3.69
N SER A 301 -4.50 -3.45 -4.86
CA SER A 301 -5.71 -2.62 -5.05
C SER A 301 -6.83 -3.05 -4.11
N ILE A 302 -7.45 -2.10 -3.42
CA ILE A 302 -8.63 -2.32 -2.59
C ILE A 302 -9.84 -1.96 -3.44
N LEU A 303 -10.71 -2.94 -3.72
CA LEU A 303 -11.86 -2.76 -4.60
C LEU A 303 -13.12 -3.33 -3.97
N TYR A 304 -14.18 -2.53 -3.93
CA TYR A 304 -15.51 -2.93 -3.50
C TYR A 304 -16.46 -2.93 -4.69
N GLU A 305 -17.54 -3.71 -4.60
CA GLU A 305 -18.66 -3.54 -5.51
C GLU A 305 -19.24 -2.14 -5.35
N SER A 306 -19.51 -1.52 -6.50
CA SER A 306 -20.10 -0.18 -6.59
C SER A 306 -21.59 -0.24 -6.25
N GLU A 307 -22.06 0.79 -5.55
CA GLU A 307 -23.47 0.93 -5.19
C GLU A 307 -24.37 1.23 -6.39
N TYR A 308 -23.79 1.58 -7.55
CA TYR A 308 -24.52 1.87 -8.79
C TYR A 308 -24.94 0.63 -9.61
N MET A 309 -24.65 -0.60 -9.15
CA MET A 309 -25.00 -1.88 -9.81
C MET A 309 -24.67 -1.95 -11.32
N ARG A 310 -23.61 -1.27 -11.76
CA ARG A 310 -23.17 -1.24 -13.16
C ARG A 310 -22.57 -2.58 -13.57
N GLN A 311 -22.60 -2.88 -14.87
CA GLN A 311 -21.86 -3.99 -15.47
C GLN A 311 -20.67 -3.43 -16.26
N GLY A 312 -19.47 -3.96 -16.05
CA GLY A 312 -18.26 -3.47 -16.71
C GLY A 312 -17.67 -2.22 -16.05
N ASP A 313 -17.66 -1.10 -16.76
CA ASP A 313 -17.10 0.16 -16.25
C ASP A 313 -17.88 0.67 -15.04
N GLY A 314 -17.17 0.95 -13.95
CA GLY A 314 -17.77 1.39 -12.69
C GLY A 314 -18.51 0.30 -11.91
N GLN A 315 -18.42 -0.98 -12.31
CA GLN A 315 -18.94 -2.12 -11.54
C GLN A 315 -18.27 -2.24 -10.17
N TYR A 316 -16.97 -1.96 -10.12
CA TYR A 316 -16.19 -1.88 -8.89
C TYR A 316 -15.68 -0.46 -8.69
N ARG A 317 -15.36 -0.14 -7.43
CA ARG A 317 -14.81 1.16 -7.02
C ARG A 317 -13.68 0.99 -6.03
N THR A 318 -12.78 1.97 -5.99
CA THR A 318 -11.86 2.10 -4.84
C THR A 318 -12.64 2.63 -3.62
N PRO A 319 -12.10 2.49 -2.40
CA PRO A 319 -12.55 3.30 -1.29
C PRO A 319 -12.55 4.78 -1.68
N THR A 320 -13.47 5.55 -1.10
CA THR A 320 -13.41 7.00 -1.10
C THR A 320 -12.26 7.46 -0.21
N ILE A 321 -11.78 8.70 -0.38
CA ILE A 321 -10.77 9.30 0.50
C ILE A 321 -11.19 9.19 1.97
N ARG A 322 -12.45 9.47 2.29
CA ARG A 322 -12.95 9.38 3.66
C ARG A 322 -12.98 7.96 4.20
N GLU A 323 -13.41 6.98 3.40
CA GLU A 323 -13.35 5.56 3.79
C GLU A 323 -11.90 5.13 4.05
N ALA A 324 -10.96 5.50 3.16
CA ALA A 324 -9.54 5.19 3.32
C ALA A 324 -8.95 5.85 4.59
N ALA A 325 -9.29 7.11 4.87
CA ALA A 325 -8.87 7.81 6.07
C ALA A 325 -9.41 7.14 7.35
N SER A 326 -10.68 6.74 7.36
CA SER A 326 -11.29 6.03 8.49
C SER A 326 -10.71 4.63 8.69
N LEU A 327 -10.36 3.91 7.61
CA LEU A 327 -9.64 2.63 7.73
C LEU A 327 -8.23 2.80 8.32
N MET A 328 -7.54 3.92 8.01
CA MET A 328 -6.27 4.29 8.65
C MET A 328 -6.45 4.70 10.12
N GLY A 329 -7.67 5.10 10.51
CA GLY A 329 -8.02 5.51 11.86
C GLY A 329 -8.08 7.02 12.08
N PHE A 330 -8.15 7.83 11.02
CA PHE A 330 -8.39 9.27 11.17
C PHE A 330 -9.86 9.54 11.52
N PRO A 331 -10.13 10.51 12.40
CA PRO A 331 -11.49 10.92 12.72
C PRO A 331 -12.12 11.69 11.53
N PHE A 332 -13.44 11.70 11.42
CA PHE A 332 -14.21 12.41 10.39
C PHE A 332 -13.93 13.90 10.37
N VAL A 333 -13.60 14.48 11.53
CA VAL A 333 -13.23 15.90 11.64
C VAL A 333 -11.84 16.20 11.07
N TYR A 334 -10.99 15.20 10.85
CA TYR A 334 -9.68 15.37 10.21
C TYR A 334 -9.85 15.67 8.72
N GLN A 335 -9.25 16.76 8.25
CA GLN A 335 -9.40 17.24 6.87
C GLN A 335 -8.12 17.08 6.08
N PHE A 336 -8.22 16.74 4.79
CA PHE A 336 -7.06 16.57 3.91
C PHE A 336 -7.04 17.67 2.84
N SER A 337 -5.95 18.43 2.80
CA SER A 337 -5.67 19.44 1.78
C SER A 337 -5.23 18.79 0.46
N GLY A 338 -5.27 19.56 -0.63
CA GLY A 338 -4.91 19.10 -1.98
C GLY A 338 -6.11 19.03 -2.93
N GLY A 339 -5.87 19.32 -4.21
CA GLY A 339 -6.93 19.50 -5.20
C GLY A 339 -7.42 18.23 -5.90
N THR A 340 -6.77 17.08 -5.70
CA THR A 340 -7.10 15.83 -6.41
C THR A 340 -7.19 14.64 -5.46
N GLU A 341 -7.94 13.62 -5.86
CA GLU A 341 -8.05 12.35 -5.14
C GLU A 341 -6.67 11.73 -4.90
N SER A 342 -5.81 11.64 -5.92
CA SER A 342 -4.47 11.04 -5.79
C SER A 342 -3.58 11.74 -4.76
N ILE A 343 -3.67 13.07 -4.64
CA ILE A 343 -2.90 13.84 -3.63
C ILE A 343 -3.40 13.52 -2.22
N LYS A 344 -4.72 13.50 -2.01
CA LYS A 344 -5.31 13.16 -0.71
C LYS A 344 -5.05 11.70 -0.33
N TRP A 345 -5.15 10.79 -1.29
CA TRP A 345 -4.89 9.37 -1.08
C TRP A 345 -3.44 9.13 -0.66
N ARG A 346 -2.48 9.81 -1.31
CA ARG A 346 -1.05 9.70 -0.98
C ARG A 346 -0.74 10.14 0.45
N GLN A 347 -1.38 11.20 0.92
CA GLN A 347 -1.31 11.64 2.32
C GLN A 347 -1.76 10.54 3.29
N ILE A 348 -2.90 9.91 3.01
CA ILE A 348 -3.48 8.85 3.84
C ILE A 348 -2.60 7.60 3.83
N GLY A 349 -2.15 7.14 2.65
CA GLY A 349 -1.35 5.92 2.53
C GLY A 349 0.05 6.02 3.14
N ASN A 350 0.64 7.22 3.15
CA ASN A 350 1.93 7.51 3.81
C ASN A 350 1.83 7.63 5.32
N ALA A 351 0.65 7.94 5.88
CA ALA A 351 0.51 8.22 7.30
C ALA A 351 0.80 7.00 8.19
N VAL A 352 1.22 7.29 9.42
CA VAL A 352 1.12 6.37 10.57
C VAL A 352 -0.35 6.33 11.01
N CYS A 353 -0.84 5.15 11.42
CA CYS A 353 -2.21 5.02 11.92
C CYS A 353 -2.37 5.78 13.26
N PRO A 354 -3.34 6.70 13.39
CA PRO A 354 -3.52 7.48 14.63
C PRO A 354 -3.71 6.62 15.88
N HIS A 355 -4.44 5.49 15.78
CA HIS A 355 -4.62 4.56 16.90
C HIS A 355 -3.31 3.96 17.42
N GLN A 356 -2.40 3.56 16.52
CA GLN A 356 -1.09 3.04 16.90
C GLN A 356 -0.23 4.12 17.55
N SER A 357 -0.26 5.32 16.99
CA SER A 357 0.41 6.49 17.56
C SER A 357 -0.13 6.84 18.96
N ALA A 358 -1.46 6.84 19.14
CA ALA A 358 -2.10 7.12 20.42
C ALA A 358 -1.71 6.09 21.50
N ALA A 359 -1.58 4.81 21.13
CA ALA A 359 -1.11 3.78 22.05
C ALA A 359 0.34 4.02 22.52
N LEU A 360 1.23 4.49 21.63
CA LEU A 360 2.60 4.88 21.99
C LEU A 360 2.58 6.11 22.92
N ALA A 361 1.82 7.14 22.56
CA ALA A 361 1.69 8.36 23.35
C ALA A 361 1.13 8.09 24.76
N GLN A 362 0.17 7.17 24.88
CA GLN A 362 -0.41 6.76 26.16
C GLN A 362 0.63 6.18 27.12
N VAL A 363 1.59 5.41 26.60
CA VAL A 363 2.65 4.80 27.42
C VAL A 363 3.62 5.86 27.91
N VAL A 364 4.02 6.79 27.04
CA VAL A 364 4.85 7.95 27.43
C VAL A 364 4.15 8.77 28.49
N ARG A 365 2.88 9.12 28.28
CA ARG A 365 2.05 9.86 29.24
C ARG A 365 2.00 9.17 30.60
N SER A 366 1.79 7.85 30.60
CA SER A 366 1.75 7.05 31.82
C SER A 366 3.10 7.03 32.55
N LYS A 367 4.21 6.91 31.79
CA LYS A 367 5.58 6.98 32.34
C LYS A 367 5.93 8.35 32.91
N MET A 368 5.29 9.41 32.41
CA MET A 368 5.37 10.76 32.97
C MET A 368 4.46 10.97 34.21
N GLY A 369 3.81 9.92 34.71
CA GLY A 369 2.94 9.99 35.89
C GLY A 369 1.56 10.60 35.62
N LEU A 370 1.16 10.73 34.35
CA LEU A 370 -0.14 11.24 33.95
C LEU A 370 -1.09 10.10 33.60
N SER A 371 -2.36 10.20 34.02
CA SER A 371 -3.39 9.24 33.61
C SER A 371 -3.63 9.31 32.09
N PRO A 372 -3.83 8.16 31.41
CA PRO A 372 -4.28 8.12 30.02
C PRO A 372 -5.48 9.01 29.74
N VAL A 373 -5.56 9.58 28.54
CA VAL A 373 -6.79 10.21 28.07
C VAL A 373 -7.71 9.11 27.55
N MET A 374 -8.89 9.00 28.14
CA MET A 374 -9.91 8.05 27.70
C MET A 374 -10.52 8.51 26.39
N GLU A 375 -11.00 7.58 25.58
CA GLU A 375 -11.53 7.88 24.25
C GLU A 375 -12.65 8.93 24.32
N GLU A 376 -13.61 8.76 25.23
CA GLU A 376 -14.71 9.70 25.48
C GLU A 376 -14.28 11.13 25.85
N ASP A 377 -13.08 11.30 26.40
CA ASP A 377 -12.51 12.60 26.80
C ASP A 377 -11.69 13.26 25.69
N ILE A 378 -11.49 12.59 24.55
CA ILE A 378 -10.75 13.17 23.42
C ILE A 378 -11.57 14.30 22.81
N GLU A 379 -11.04 15.52 22.89
CA GLU A 379 -11.64 16.67 22.24
C GLU A 379 -11.38 16.65 20.73
N PHE A 380 -12.45 16.58 19.95
CA PHE A 380 -12.45 16.71 18.50
C PHE A 380 -13.06 18.04 18.09
N SER A 381 -12.25 19.11 18.12
CA SER A 381 -12.67 20.45 17.70
C SER A 381 -12.11 20.77 16.32
N ASN A 382 -12.85 20.49 15.24
CA ASN A 382 -12.46 21.01 13.93
C ASN A 382 -13.65 21.39 13.04
N SER A 383 -13.82 22.70 12.84
CA SER A 383 -14.82 23.32 11.96
C SER A 383 -14.23 23.75 10.61
N LYS A 384 -12.99 23.35 10.30
CA LYS A 384 -12.21 23.87 9.16
C LYS A 384 -12.52 23.21 7.81
N TYR A 385 -13.65 22.53 7.67
CA TYR A 385 -14.09 21.88 6.42
C TYR A 385 -14.20 22.85 5.24
N ASN A 386 -14.47 24.14 5.49
CA ASN A 386 -14.51 25.19 4.46
C ASN A 386 -13.13 25.58 3.91
N LYS A 387 -12.02 25.07 4.48
CA LYS A 387 -10.65 25.41 4.07
C LYS A 387 -10.02 24.39 3.11
N ILE A 388 -10.75 23.35 2.72
CA ILE A 388 -10.27 22.32 1.80
C ILE A 388 -11.13 22.25 0.54
N ILE A 389 -10.52 21.80 -0.55
CA ILE A 389 -11.26 21.42 -1.76
C ILE A 389 -11.96 20.09 -1.45
N ASN A 390 -13.27 20.11 -1.25
CA ASN A 390 -14.05 18.91 -0.97
C ASN A 390 -14.32 18.13 -2.28
N LEU A 391 -14.02 16.84 -2.32
CA LEU A 391 -14.26 15.98 -3.49
C LEU A 391 -15.71 15.52 -3.65
N ASN A 392 -16.61 15.88 -2.73
CA ASN A 392 -18.02 15.52 -2.85
C ASN A 392 -18.66 16.19 -4.07
N THR A 393 -18.88 15.41 -5.13
CA THR A 393 -19.56 15.88 -6.35
C THR A 393 -21.04 15.47 -6.40
N PHE A 394 -21.42 14.41 -5.67
CA PHE A 394 -22.77 13.82 -5.71
C PHE A 394 -23.25 13.45 -7.13
N SER A 395 -22.31 13.28 -8.06
CA SER A 395 -22.58 13.00 -9.47
C SER A 395 -21.97 11.67 -9.87
N GLU A 396 -22.66 10.94 -10.72
CA GLU A 396 -22.12 9.74 -11.37
C GLU A 396 -20.94 10.07 -12.27
N ARG A 397 -19.93 9.20 -12.26
CA ARG A 397 -18.77 9.31 -13.12
C ARG A 397 -19.13 8.87 -14.53
N ILE A 398 -18.71 9.66 -15.51
CA ILE A 398 -18.85 9.32 -16.93
C ILE A 398 -17.57 8.61 -17.39
N PHE A 399 -17.70 7.38 -17.88
CA PHE A 399 -16.60 6.59 -18.46
C PHE A 399 -16.56 6.79 -19.98
N LYS A 400 -15.74 7.74 -20.44
CA LYS A 400 -15.67 8.09 -21.88
C LYS A 400 -14.79 7.13 -22.68
N ALA A 401 -13.56 6.88 -22.22
CA ALA A 401 -12.64 5.91 -22.80
C ALA A 401 -11.51 5.60 -21.81
N PRO A 402 -11.04 4.34 -21.72
CA PRO A 402 -9.86 4.01 -20.93
C PRO A 402 -8.60 4.65 -21.54
N THR A 403 -7.56 4.81 -20.73
CA THR A 403 -6.26 5.28 -21.22
C THR A 403 -5.64 4.29 -22.19
N LYS A 404 -5.23 4.76 -23.38
CA LYS A 404 -4.50 3.93 -24.35
C LYS A 404 -3.15 3.47 -23.80
N ARG A 405 -2.73 2.25 -24.17
CA ARG A 405 -1.38 1.77 -23.85
C ARG A 405 -0.36 2.41 -24.80
N LYS A 406 0.91 2.37 -24.40
CA LYS A 406 2.01 2.76 -25.29
C LYS A 406 2.09 1.81 -26.48
N LYS A 407 2.53 2.31 -27.64
CA LYS A 407 2.86 1.48 -28.79
C LYS A 407 3.90 0.42 -28.41
N ASN A 408 3.71 -0.80 -28.90
CA ASN A 408 4.45 -2.02 -28.55
C ASN A 408 4.34 -2.41 -27.07
N ALA A 409 3.19 -2.13 -26.42
CA ALA A 409 2.97 -2.54 -25.03
C ALA A 409 3.11 -4.05 -24.88
N ARG A 410 3.84 -4.48 -23.85
CA ARG A 410 4.03 -5.91 -23.56
C ARG A 410 2.75 -6.52 -23.00
N PHE A 411 2.45 -7.72 -23.47
CA PHE A 411 1.36 -8.57 -23.02
C PHE A 411 1.94 -9.87 -22.45
N ARG A 412 1.39 -10.29 -21.31
CA ARG A 412 1.63 -11.60 -20.70
C ARG A 412 0.41 -11.98 -19.87
N ARG A 413 -0.27 -13.06 -20.24
CA ARG A 413 -1.36 -13.67 -19.46
C ARG A 413 -1.42 -15.17 -19.66
N HIS A 414 -1.79 -15.90 -18.61
CA HIS A 414 -2.04 -17.34 -18.65
C HIS A 414 -3.51 -17.63 -18.34
N THR A 415 -3.99 -18.80 -18.78
CA THR A 415 -5.38 -19.25 -18.56
C THR A 415 -5.65 -19.45 -17.08
N PHE A 416 -4.88 -20.33 -16.43
CA PHE A 416 -4.89 -20.61 -15.00
C PHE A 416 -3.56 -21.26 -14.60
N LYS A 417 -3.20 -21.17 -13.31
CA LYS A 417 -2.03 -21.84 -12.75
C LYS A 417 -2.40 -23.24 -12.25
N SER A 418 -1.60 -24.25 -12.58
CA SER A 418 -1.71 -25.60 -12.02
C SER A 418 -0.33 -26.27 -11.94
N GLY A 419 -0.07 -27.09 -10.92
CA GLY A 419 1.20 -27.84 -10.78
C GLY A 419 2.47 -26.98 -10.68
N ASN A 420 2.38 -25.75 -10.15
CA ASN A 420 3.46 -24.74 -10.21
C ASN A 420 3.92 -24.44 -11.66
N MET A 421 2.99 -24.50 -12.60
CA MET A 421 3.20 -24.22 -14.00
C MET A 421 2.17 -23.21 -14.49
N THR A 422 2.58 -22.37 -15.43
CA THR A 422 1.67 -21.53 -16.22
C THR A 422 2.00 -21.68 -17.70
N VAL A 423 0.96 -21.67 -18.52
CA VAL A 423 1.08 -21.52 -19.97
C VAL A 423 0.59 -20.13 -20.35
N ASP A 424 1.52 -19.30 -20.79
CA ASP A 424 1.31 -17.88 -21.00
C ASP A 424 1.24 -17.58 -22.50
N LEU A 425 0.26 -16.76 -22.88
CA LEU A 425 0.28 -16.01 -24.13
C LEU A 425 1.09 -14.72 -23.91
N MET A 426 2.09 -14.49 -24.76
CA MET A 426 3.00 -13.36 -24.67
C MET A 426 3.23 -12.72 -26.04
N ASN A 427 3.52 -11.43 -26.09
CA ASN A 427 3.90 -10.73 -27.33
C ASN A 427 5.39 -10.36 -27.41
N TYR A 428 6.20 -10.90 -26.49
CA TYR A 428 7.65 -10.70 -26.46
C TYR A 428 8.33 -12.02 -26.07
N ASN A 429 9.58 -12.18 -26.51
CA ASN A 429 10.36 -13.38 -26.20
C ASN A 429 10.88 -13.27 -24.75
N PRO A 430 10.59 -14.25 -23.86
CA PRO A 430 11.09 -14.22 -22.48
C PRO A 430 12.62 -14.27 -22.38
N ASN A 431 13.30 -14.80 -23.41
CA ASN A 431 14.75 -14.94 -23.46
C ASN A 431 15.46 -13.69 -24.01
N ASP A 432 14.73 -12.72 -24.56
CA ASP A 432 15.29 -11.45 -25.05
C ASP A 432 14.53 -10.26 -24.48
N ARG A 433 15.13 -9.63 -23.45
CA ARG A 433 14.52 -8.52 -22.71
C ARG A 433 14.47 -7.21 -23.50
N ASN A 434 15.21 -7.09 -24.60
CA ASN A 434 15.26 -5.86 -25.41
C ASN A 434 14.33 -5.95 -26.63
N MET A 435 13.78 -7.12 -26.91
CA MET A 435 12.91 -7.32 -28.06
C MET A 435 11.61 -6.49 -27.93
N VAL A 436 11.25 -5.85 -29.05
CA VAL A 436 10.00 -5.14 -29.24
C VAL A 436 8.86 -6.14 -29.43
N ALA A 437 7.65 -5.79 -28.98
CA ALA A 437 6.47 -6.63 -29.13
C ALA A 437 6.03 -6.75 -30.59
N LYS A 438 6.64 -7.69 -31.34
CA LYS A 438 6.37 -7.91 -32.78
C LYS A 438 5.62 -9.20 -33.08
N ASN A 439 5.79 -10.22 -32.25
CA ASN A 439 5.30 -11.57 -32.48
C ASN A 439 4.63 -12.12 -31.22
N TRP A 440 3.67 -13.02 -31.42
CA TRP A 440 2.98 -13.69 -30.33
C TRP A 440 3.55 -15.10 -30.12
N TYR A 441 3.72 -15.45 -28.84
CA TYR A 441 4.37 -16.66 -28.37
C TYR A 441 3.48 -17.34 -27.33
N VAL A 442 3.49 -18.67 -27.36
CA VAL A 442 2.97 -19.49 -26.25
C VAL A 442 4.17 -20.02 -25.50
N VAL A 443 4.22 -19.74 -24.19
CA VAL A 443 5.39 -20.02 -23.35
C VAL A 443 4.94 -20.81 -22.12
N ILE A 444 5.64 -21.90 -21.83
CA ILE A 444 5.48 -22.64 -20.59
C ILE A 444 6.52 -22.14 -19.59
N PHE A 445 6.04 -21.79 -18.40
CA PHE A 445 6.87 -21.50 -17.23
C PHE A 445 6.65 -22.58 -16.18
N SER A 446 7.71 -23.27 -15.79
CA SER A 446 7.66 -24.42 -14.87
C SER A 446 8.54 -24.19 -13.64
N GLY A 447 7.91 -24.07 -12.48
CA GLY A 447 8.58 -23.87 -11.18
C GLY A 447 8.45 -22.45 -10.62
N THR A 448 9.14 -22.22 -9.51
CA THR A 448 9.17 -20.93 -8.78
C THR A 448 10.60 -20.62 -8.36
N GLY A 449 11.03 -19.36 -8.43
CA GLY A 449 12.37 -18.92 -7.98
C GLY A 449 13.31 -18.54 -9.13
N GLU A 450 14.60 -18.38 -8.84
CA GLU A 450 15.63 -18.16 -9.88
C GLU A 450 15.91 -19.48 -10.64
N GLY A 451 16.07 -19.41 -11.96
CA GLY A 451 16.37 -20.58 -12.79
C GLY A 451 15.18 -21.49 -13.12
N TYR A 452 13.94 -21.05 -12.88
CA TYR A 452 12.73 -21.76 -13.32
C TYR A 452 12.75 -22.01 -14.84
N ASP A 453 12.20 -23.14 -15.27
CA ASP A 453 12.28 -23.59 -16.65
C ASP A 453 11.33 -22.79 -17.54
N ILE A 454 11.84 -22.36 -18.70
CA ILE A 454 11.14 -21.50 -19.66
C ILE A 454 11.22 -22.16 -21.04
N LYS A 455 10.07 -22.53 -21.60
CA LYS A 455 9.98 -23.14 -22.93
C LYS A 455 9.06 -22.33 -23.83
N VAL A 456 9.64 -21.73 -24.87
CA VAL A 456 8.86 -21.16 -25.99
C VAL A 456 8.44 -22.31 -26.91
N LEU A 457 7.13 -22.44 -27.14
CA LEU A 457 6.58 -23.54 -27.93
C LEU A 457 6.59 -23.22 -29.44
N ASN A 458 6.76 -24.26 -30.26
CA ASN A 458 6.76 -24.17 -31.73
C ASN A 458 5.82 -25.21 -32.38
N LYS A 459 5.66 -25.18 -33.72
CA LYS A 459 4.75 -26.10 -34.43
C LYS A 459 5.02 -27.59 -34.21
N LYS A 460 6.27 -28.00 -33.94
CA LYS A 460 6.60 -29.39 -33.58
C LYS A 460 6.08 -29.73 -32.19
N ASP A 461 6.22 -28.81 -31.23
CA ASP A 461 5.69 -28.99 -29.88
C ASP A 461 4.14 -29.11 -29.92
N LYS A 462 3.45 -28.33 -30.77
CA LYS A 462 1.98 -28.42 -30.97
C LYS A 462 1.55 -29.85 -31.33
N LYS A 463 2.19 -30.46 -32.32
CA LYS A 463 1.89 -31.83 -32.77
C LYS A 463 2.15 -32.86 -31.68
N ASN A 464 3.23 -32.70 -30.92
CA ASN A 464 3.54 -33.58 -29.79
C ASN A 464 2.46 -33.48 -28.70
N ILE A 465 2.10 -32.26 -28.30
CA ILE A 465 1.04 -32.01 -27.31
C ILE A 465 -0.30 -32.57 -27.79
N GLU A 466 -0.63 -32.40 -29.07
CA GLU A 466 -1.85 -32.97 -29.68
C GLU A 466 -1.90 -34.49 -29.55
N SER A 467 -0.80 -35.19 -29.84
CA SER A 467 -0.71 -36.65 -29.69
C SER A 467 -0.97 -37.08 -28.24
N ILE A 468 -0.30 -36.41 -27.30
CA ILE A 468 -0.45 -36.67 -25.87
C ILE A 468 -1.91 -36.46 -25.44
N LEU A 469 -2.55 -35.37 -25.87
CA LEU A 469 -3.94 -35.08 -25.51
C LEU A 469 -4.91 -36.08 -26.12
N LYS A 470 -4.71 -36.55 -27.35
CA LYS A 470 -5.56 -37.61 -27.96
C LYS A 470 -5.52 -38.92 -27.18
N GLU A 471 -4.36 -39.27 -26.63
CA GLU A 471 -4.17 -40.49 -25.84
C GLU A 471 -4.71 -40.35 -24.41
N SER A 472 -4.60 -39.16 -23.82
CA SER A 472 -4.82 -38.94 -22.38
C SER A 472 -6.14 -38.25 -22.02
N LEU A 473 -6.77 -37.55 -22.96
CA LEU A 473 -8.01 -36.82 -22.77
C LEU A 473 -9.13 -37.43 -23.64
N TYR A 474 -9.98 -38.26 -23.02
CA TYR A 474 -11.10 -38.92 -23.70
C TYR A 474 -12.00 -37.94 -24.48
N CYS A 475 -12.23 -36.75 -23.94
CA CYS A 475 -13.06 -35.71 -24.53
C CYS A 475 -12.30 -34.73 -25.46
N PHE A 476 -11.12 -35.10 -25.95
CA PHE A 476 -10.29 -34.21 -26.78
C PHE A 476 -11.01 -33.69 -28.03
N ALA A 477 -11.76 -34.54 -28.75
CA ALA A 477 -12.52 -34.12 -29.93
C ALA A 477 -13.59 -33.06 -29.61
N MET A 478 -14.22 -33.16 -28.44
CA MET A 478 -15.17 -32.14 -27.97
C MET A 478 -14.45 -30.83 -27.64
N TYR A 479 -13.27 -30.92 -27.02
CA TYR A 479 -12.43 -29.75 -26.76
C TYR A 479 -12.00 -29.05 -28.05
N GLU A 480 -11.55 -29.79 -29.07
CA GLU A 480 -11.25 -29.23 -30.41
C GLU A 480 -12.47 -28.54 -31.04
N SER A 481 -13.66 -29.12 -30.89
CA SER A 481 -14.90 -28.51 -31.38
C SER A 481 -15.21 -27.19 -30.67
N GLU A 482 -14.99 -27.09 -29.35
CA GLU A 482 -15.16 -25.83 -28.61
C GLU A 482 -14.12 -24.77 -29.03
N LEU A 483 -12.87 -25.17 -29.29
CA LEU A 483 -11.84 -24.25 -29.79
C LEU A 483 -12.22 -23.65 -31.15
N LYS A 484 -12.86 -24.40 -32.04
CA LYS A 484 -13.33 -23.90 -33.35
C LYS A 484 -14.42 -22.83 -33.23
N LYS A 485 -15.09 -22.71 -32.08
CA LYS A 485 -16.09 -21.65 -31.82
C LYS A 485 -15.46 -20.32 -31.37
N ILE A 486 -14.14 -20.28 -31.20
CA ILE A 486 -13.40 -19.06 -30.87
C ILE A 486 -13.11 -18.33 -32.18
N SER A 487 -13.69 -17.15 -32.37
CA SER A 487 -13.49 -16.35 -33.59
C SER A 487 -12.42 -15.31 -33.35
N PHE A 488 -11.27 -15.47 -34.02
CA PHE A 488 -10.06 -14.74 -33.67
C PHE A 488 -9.29 -14.24 -34.89
N ASP A 489 -8.85 -12.98 -34.86
CA ASP A 489 -7.90 -12.43 -35.83
C ASP A 489 -6.59 -12.03 -35.15
N LYS A 490 -5.53 -12.77 -35.45
CA LYS A 490 -4.17 -12.53 -34.94
C LYS A 490 -3.60 -11.19 -35.38
N SER A 491 -3.96 -10.71 -36.56
CA SER A 491 -3.35 -9.53 -37.18
C SER A 491 -3.66 -8.25 -36.40
N ILE A 492 -4.81 -8.21 -35.73
CA ILE A 492 -5.28 -7.07 -34.94
C ILE A 492 -4.97 -7.20 -33.44
N LEU A 493 -4.42 -8.33 -32.98
CA LEU A 493 -4.27 -8.63 -31.55
C LEU A 493 -3.49 -7.57 -30.77
N GLN A 494 -2.40 -7.10 -31.36
CA GLN A 494 -1.55 -6.06 -30.77
C GLN A 494 -2.28 -4.71 -30.74
N ASP A 495 -2.99 -4.37 -31.82
CA ASP A 495 -3.73 -3.10 -31.93
C ASP A 495 -4.90 -3.05 -30.96
N VAL A 496 -5.67 -4.14 -30.84
CA VAL A 496 -6.76 -4.28 -29.87
C VAL A 496 -6.23 -4.16 -28.44
N TYR A 497 -5.08 -4.79 -28.15
CA TYR A 497 -4.42 -4.61 -26.86
C TYR A 497 -3.94 -3.18 -26.65
N GLU A 498 -3.35 -2.51 -27.62
CA GLU A 498 -2.81 -1.16 -27.41
C GLU A 498 -3.89 -0.09 -27.29
N ASN A 499 -4.95 -0.19 -28.09
CA ASN A 499 -6.06 0.75 -28.11
C ASN A 499 -7.13 0.44 -27.07
N ASP A 500 -6.99 -0.65 -26.31
CA ASP A 500 -7.93 -1.02 -25.25
C ASP A 500 -9.38 -1.05 -25.75
N LEU A 501 -9.57 -1.51 -27.00
CA LEU A 501 -10.88 -1.55 -27.61
C LEU A 501 -11.75 -2.53 -26.82
N LEU A 502 -12.88 -2.04 -26.30
CA LEU A 502 -13.96 -2.82 -25.66
C LEU A 502 -14.70 -3.68 -26.70
N LEU A 503 -13.95 -4.35 -27.55
CA LEU A 503 -14.48 -5.38 -28.41
C LEU A 503 -14.78 -6.57 -27.49
N ASP A 504 -16.06 -6.78 -27.20
CA ASP A 504 -16.54 -7.99 -26.52
C ASP A 504 -16.45 -9.22 -27.46
N ASN A 505 -15.32 -9.38 -28.14
CA ASN A 505 -15.01 -10.49 -29.03
C ASN A 505 -13.65 -11.12 -28.68
N ASP A 506 -13.40 -12.32 -29.20
CA ASP A 506 -12.20 -13.08 -28.84
C ASP A 506 -10.90 -12.47 -29.42
N SER A 507 -10.98 -11.46 -30.30
CA SER A 507 -9.81 -10.73 -30.80
C SER A 507 -9.16 -9.83 -29.73
N ASN A 508 -9.78 -9.67 -28.56
CA ASN A 508 -9.11 -9.12 -27.38
C ASN A 508 -8.28 -10.21 -26.66
N PRO A 509 -6.95 -10.07 -26.52
CA PRO A 509 -6.10 -11.14 -25.99
C PRO A 509 -6.38 -11.47 -24.52
N VAL A 510 -6.91 -10.52 -23.73
CA VAL A 510 -7.30 -10.79 -22.34
C VAL A 510 -8.55 -11.68 -22.30
N LEU A 511 -9.56 -11.34 -23.11
CA LEU A 511 -10.81 -12.10 -23.18
C LEU A 511 -10.58 -13.50 -23.77
N LEU A 512 -9.71 -13.60 -24.78
CA LEU A 512 -9.28 -14.87 -25.36
C LEU A 512 -8.74 -15.85 -24.30
N VAL A 513 -7.76 -15.40 -23.51
CA VAL A 513 -7.13 -16.21 -22.46
C VAL A 513 -8.15 -16.58 -21.37
N LYS A 514 -9.04 -15.65 -20.99
CA LYS A 514 -10.11 -15.90 -20.00
C LYS A 514 -11.13 -16.93 -20.50
N ARG A 515 -11.58 -16.82 -21.76
CA ARG A 515 -12.53 -17.76 -22.38
C ARG A 515 -11.92 -19.14 -22.52
N LEU A 516 -10.68 -19.24 -23.01
CA LEU A 516 -9.97 -20.51 -23.11
C LEU A 516 -9.85 -21.21 -21.75
N GLY A 517 -9.51 -20.45 -20.70
CA GLY A 517 -9.48 -20.98 -19.33
C GLY A 517 -10.82 -21.58 -18.88
N LYS A 518 -11.94 -20.88 -19.14
CA LYS A 518 -13.29 -21.37 -18.81
C LYS A 518 -13.66 -22.64 -19.59
N ILE A 519 -13.33 -22.68 -20.89
CA ILE A 519 -13.54 -23.87 -21.72
C ILE A 519 -12.81 -25.05 -21.09
N ILE A 520 -11.51 -24.92 -20.82
CA ILE A 520 -10.71 -26.01 -20.26
C ILE A 520 -11.24 -26.50 -18.90
N GLN A 521 -11.63 -25.58 -18.01
CA GLN A 521 -12.15 -25.92 -16.68
C GLN A 521 -13.51 -26.64 -16.73
N SER A 522 -14.24 -26.55 -17.86
CA SER A 522 -15.50 -27.28 -18.07
C SER A 522 -15.31 -28.76 -18.43
N PHE A 523 -14.10 -29.17 -18.81
CA PHE A 523 -13.81 -30.57 -19.15
C PHE A 523 -13.32 -31.35 -17.92
N GLU A 524 -13.88 -32.53 -17.70
CA GLU A 524 -13.42 -33.43 -16.65
C GLU A 524 -11.97 -33.90 -16.91
N GLY A 525 -11.20 -34.08 -15.82
CA GLY A 525 -9.83 -34.57 -15.90
C GLY A 525 -8.77 -33.51 -16.20
N HIS A 526 -9.14 -32.22 -16.38
CA HIS A 526 -8.17 -31.13 -16.57
C HIS A 526 -7.18 -30.98 -15.39
N ASP A 527 -7.55 -31.41 -14.19
CA ASP A 527 -6.70 -31.40 -13.00
C ASP A 527 -5.76 -32.61 -12.88
N LYS A 528 -5.92 -33.64 -13.72
CA LYS A 528 -5.03 -34.81 -13.73
C LYS A 528 -3.65 -34.42 -14.24
N THR A 529 -2.63 -35.13 -13.79
CA THR A 529 -1.24 -34.95 -14.25
C THR A 529 -0.82 -36.14 -15.11
N ILE A 530 -0.14 -35.85 -16.22
CA ILE A 530 0.51 -36.85 -17.05
C ILE A 530 1.99 -36.87 -16.69
N GLU A 531 2.54 -38.06 -16.50
CA GLU A 531 3.95 -38.33 -16.24
C GLU A 531 4.69 -38.73 -17.54
N ASN A 532 6.03 -38.76 -17.50
CA ASN A 532 6.91 -39.17 -18.60
C ASN A 532 6.76 -38.39 -19.92
N ILE A 533 6.40 -37.11 -19.85
CA ILE A 533 6.32 -36.25 -21.03
C ILE A 533 7.62 -35.48 -21.27
N ASN A 534 7.99 -35.30 -22.54
CA ASN A 534 9.22 -34.59 -22.93
C ASN A 534 8.89 -33.26 -23.64
N ILE A 535 8.33 -32.32 -22.88
CA ILE A 535 7.98 -30.96 -23.36
C ILE A 535 8.80 -29.89 -22.63
N THR A 536 8.92 -30.04 -21.30
CA THR A 536 9.73 -29.18 -20.43
C THR A 536 10.75 -30.04 -19.68
N ARG A 537 11.64 -29.43 -18.90
CA ARG A 537 12.56 -30.18 -18.01
C ARG A 537 11.80 -31.00 -16.97
N ARG A 538 10.57 -30.59 -16.61
CA ARG A 538 9.68 -31.42 -15.82
C ARG A 538 9.07 -32.49 -16.70
N GLN A 539 9.21 -33.73 -16.27
CA GLN A 539 8.63 -34.90 -16.93
C GLN A 539 7.14 -35.09 -16.62
N SER A 540 6.53 -34.17 -15.87
CA SER A 540 5.11 -34.21 -15.54
C SER A 540 4.42 -32.86 -15.72
N MET A 541 3.17 -32.90 -16.18
CA MET A 541 2.38 -31.69 -16.44
C MET A 541 0.88 -31.96 -16.29
N PRO A 542 0.14 -31.01 -15.69
CA PRO A 542 -1.32 -31.10 -15.64
C PRO A 542 -1.93 -31.09 -17.04
N ILE A 543 -2.95 -31.92 -17.27
CA ILE A 543 -3.71 -31.99 -18.53
C ILE A 543 -4.24 -30.61 -18.91
N GLY A 544 -4.76 -29.84 -17.95
CA GLY A 544 -5.25 -28.49 -18.19
C GLY A 544 -4.18 -27.52 -18.71
N GLN A 545 -2.90 -27.72 -18.35
CA GLN A 545 -1.80 -26.95 -18.92
C GLN A 545 -1.49 -27.41 -20.36
N LEU A 546 -1.60 -28.71 -20.66
CA LEU A 546 -1.43 -29.23 -22.03
C LEU A 546 -2.54 -28.73 -22.93
N MET A 547 -3.79 -28.75 -22.45
CA MET A 547 -4.94 -28.17 -23.12
C MET A 547 -4.72 -26.66 -23.35
N SER A 548 -4.22 -25.92 -22.37
CA SER A 548 -3.91 -24.49 -22.50
C SER A 548 -2.86 -24.24 -23.58
N ALA A 549 -1.79 -25.04 -23.61
CA ALA A 549 -0.75 -24.95 -24.62
C ALA A 549 -1.30 -25.23 -26.01
N TYR A 550 -1.99 -26.36 -26.20
CA TYR A 550 -2.60 -26.71 -27.48
C TYR A 550 -3.62 -25.67 -27.95
N GLY A 551 -4.48 -25.19 -27.05
CA GLY A 551 -5.52 -24.20 -27.35
C GLY A 551 -4.92 -22.88 -27.82
N LEU A 552 -4.01 -22.29 -27.03
CA LEU A 552 -3.34 -21.05 -27.42
C LEU A 552 -2.53 -21.21 -28.71
N MET A 553 -1.85 -22.34 -28.89
CA MET A 553 -1.10 -22.62 -30.11
C MET A 553 -2.00 -22.82 -31.33
N SER A 554 -3.21 -23.34 -31.15
CA SER A 554 -4.19 -23.50 -32.23
C SER A 554 -4.79 -22.17 -32.68
N ILE A 555 -4.79 -21.19 -31.79
CA ILE A 555 -5.26 -19.84 -32.09
C ILE A 555 -4.14 -18.99 -32.72
N ILE A 556 -2.88 -19.19 -32.31
CA ILE A 556 -1.73 -18.38 -32.75
C ILE A 556 -1.00 -18.93 -33.98
N TYR A 557 -0.96 -20.26 -34.19
CA TYR A 557 -0.22 -20.95 -35.25
C TYR A 557 -1.10 -21.80 -36.15
#